data_AF-U2PPA1-F1
#
_entry.id   AF-U2PPA1-F1
#
_cell.length_a   1.000
_cell.length_b   1.000
_cell.length_c   1.000
_cell.angle_alpha   90.00
_cell.angle_beta   90.00
_cell.angle_gamma   90.00
#
_symmetry.space_group_name_H-M   'P 1'
#
loop_
_entity.id
_entity.type
_entity.pdbx_description
1 polymer ?
#
loop_
_entity_poly.entity_id
_entity_poly.type
_entity_poly.pdbx_seq_one_letter_code
_entity_poly.pdbx_strand_id
1 'polypeptide(L)'
;MKERKRGILITIFLVLQGIGAFYGMFVYYTNKWAYNMAKSNSLLADTYQVLSNTEVVINTIISLITLIAIVGVFRWYSGSIYLYVIINAISSITGIMFQPSASIIVSYIVKMIIVVTIAKSLLDKTKTQ
;
A
#
# COMPACT_ATOMS: atom_id res chain seq x y z
N MET A 1 -13.64 -25.47 6.95
CA MET A 1 -13.30 -25.06 5.57
C MET A 1 -13.31 -23.54 5.32
N LYS A 2 -14.32 -22.77 5.79
CA LYS A 2 -14.41 -21.30 5.56
C LYS A 2 -13.20 -20.52 6.12
N GLU A 3 -12.67 -20.93 7.27
CA GLU A 3 -11.52 -20.26 7.90
C GLU A 3 -10.20 -20.45 7.13
N ARG A 4 -10.03 -21.61 6.49
CA ARG A 4 -8.85 -21.91 5.66
C ARG A 4 -8.82 -21.02 4.41
N LYS A 5 -9.98 -20.84 3.76
CA LYS A 5 -10.14 -19.94 2.60
C LYS A 5 -9.89 -18.48 2.98
N ARG A 6 -10.37 -18.03 4.15
CA ARG A 6 -10.12 -16.68 4.67
C ARG A 6 -8.63 -16.44 4.96
N GLY A 7 -7.94 -17.41 5.55
CA GLY A 7 -6.49 -17.32 5.79
C GLY A 7 -5.69 -17.14 4.50
N ILE A 8 -5.99 -17.94 3.47
CA ILE A 8 -5.31 -17.86 2.16
C ILE A 8 -5.51 -16.48 1.51
N LEU A 9 -6.73 -15.93 1.53
CA LEU A 9 -7.00 -14.60 0.97
C LEU A 9 -6.23 -13.49 1.69
N ILE A 10 -6.14 -13.55 3.03
CA ILE A 10 -5.37 -12.58 3.82
C ILE A 10 -3.89 -12.67 3.48
N THR A 11 -3.33 -13.88 3.36
CA THR A 11 -1.94 -14.09 2.97
C THR A 11 -1.66 -13.54 1.57
N ILE A 12 -2.51 -13.85 0.58
CA ILE A 12 -2.37 -13.32 -0.78
C ILE A 12 -2.41 -11.79 -0.77
N PHE A 13 -3.34 -11.19 -0.02
CA PHE A 13 -3.45 -9.75 0.09
C PHE A 13 -2.18 -9.11 0.67
N LEU A 14 -1.64 -9.68 1.76
CA LEU A 14 -0.41 -9.20 2.39
C LEU A 14 0.80 -9.38 1.47
N VAL A 15 0.88 -10.48 0.72
CA VAL A 15 1.94 -10.69 -0.28
C VAL A 15 1.86 -9.66 -1.40
N LEU A 16 0.67 -9.40 -1.96
CA LEU A 16 0.48 -8.38 -3.00
C LEU A 16 0.85 -6.98 -2.50
N GLN A 17 0.45 -6.63 -1.27
CA GLN A 17 0.87 -5.38 -0.63
C GLN A 17 2.38 -5.34 -0.40
N GLY A 18 3.01 -6.46 -0.02
CA GLY A 18 4.45 -6.56 0.17
C GLY A 18 5.23 -6.37 -1.13
N ILE A 19 4.75 -6.94 -2.23
CA ILE A 19 5.30 -6.73 -3.57
C ILE A 19 5.16 -5.25 -3.97
N GLY A 20 3.98 -4.66 -3.78
CA GLY A 20 3.76 -3.24 -4.06
C GLY A 20 4.68 -2.33 -3.25
N ALA A 21 4.84 -2.62 -1.96
CA ALA A 21 5.77 -1.91 -1.08
C ALA A 21 7.22 -2.07 -1.52
N PHE A 22 7.64 -3.27 -1.95
CA PHE A 22 8.99 -3.48 -2.48
C PHE A 22 9.27 -2.61 -3.71
N TYR A 23 8.35 -2.56 -4.68
CA TYR A 23 8.47 -1.66 -5.83
C TYR A 23 8.41 -0.18 -5.42
N GLY A 24 7.62 0.12 -4.39
CA GLY A 24 7.50 1.45 -3.78
C GLY A 24 8.81 2.01 -3.20
N MET A 25 9.75 1.14 -2.81
CA MET A 25 11.09 1.57 -2.37
C MET A 25 11.92 2.16 -3.51
N PHE A 26 11.60 1.81 -4.74
CA PHE A 26 12.29 2.26 -5.95
C PHE A 26 11.47 3.30 -6.71
N VAL A 27 10.55 4.02 -6.05
CA VAL A 27 9.64 5.01 -6.66
C VAL A 27 10.38 6.01 -7.55
N TYR A 28 11.58 6.45 -7.18
CA TYR A 28 12.38 7.33 -8.03
C TYR A 28 12.65 6.71 -9.41
N TYR A 29 13.13 5.47 -9.43
CA TYR A 29 13.49 4.76 -10.66
C TYR A 29 12.26 4.34 -11.45
N THR A 30 11.23 3.84 -10.77
CA THR A 30 9.99 3.38 -11.43
C THR A 30 9.19 4.56 -12.02
N ASN A 31 9.12 5.69 -11.32
CA ASN A 31 8.49 6.92 -11.83
C ASN A 31 9.26 7.48 -13.03
N LYS A 32 10.59 7.56 -12.96
CA LYS A 32 11.42 8.06 -14.08
C LYS A 32 11.33 7.15 -15.31
N TRP A 33 11.32 5.83 -15.09
CA TRP A 33 11.13 4.86 -16.17
C TRP A 33 9.76 5.00 -16.83
N ALA A 34 8.69 5.11 -16.02
CA ALA A 34 7.34 5.25 -16.53
C ALA A 34 7.12 6.60 -17.25
N TYR A 35 7.71 7.69 -16.74
CA TYR A 35 7.73 8.98 -17.44
C TYR A 35 8.44 8.89 -18.78
N ASN A 36 9.61 8.25 -18.86
CA ASN A 36 10.33 8.09 -20.13
C ASN A 36 9.55 7.23 -21.14
N MET A 37 8.87 6.18 -20.67
CA MET A 37 7.96 5.35 -21.48
C MET A 37 6.74 6.13 -21.96
N ALA A 38 6.12 6.94 -21.10
CA ALA A 38 5.00 7.79 -21.44
C ALA A 38 5.40 8.90 -22.42
N LYS A 39 6.57 9.52 -22.24
CA LYS A 39 7.13 10.52 -23.16
C LYS A 39 7.38 9.95 -24.56
N SER A 40 7.71 8.67 -24.67
CA SER A 40 7.87 7.99 -25.96
C SER A 40 6.55 7.65 -26.65
N ASN A 41 5.40 7.79 -25.97
CA ASN A 41 4.06 7.52 -26.50
C ASN A 41 3.16 8.75 -26.34
N SER A 42 2.88 9.47 -27.43
CA SER A 42 2.12 10.73 -27.42
C SER A 42 0.74 10.65 -26.74
N LEU A 43 0.10 9.47 -26.73
CA LEU A 43 -1.18 9.23 -26.04
C LEU A 43 -1.07 9.20 -24.51
N LEU A 44 0.11 8.92 -23.96
CA LEU A 44 0.37 8.80 -22.52
C LEU A 44 1.15 10.00 -21.96
N ALA A 45 1.78 10.78 -22.83
CA ALA A 45 2.60 11.92 -22.45
C ALA A 45 1.81 13.00 -21.69
N ASP A 46 0.55 13.24 -22.08
CA ASP A 46 -0.32 14.26 -21.44
C ASP A 46 -0.94 13.80 -20.11
N THR A 47 -0.93 12.51 -19.83
CA THR A 47 -1.53 11.93 -18.61
C THR A 47 -0.49 11.60 -17.53
N TYR A 48 0.80 11.52 -17.88
CA TYR A 48 1.83 11.12 -16.94
C TYR A 48 2.51 12.33 -16.28
N GLN A 49 2.21 12.56 -15.00
CA GLN A 49 2.91 13.55 -14.19
C GLN A 49 4.11 12.93 -13.48
N VAL A 50 5.26 13.59 -13.58
CA VAL A 50 6.44 13.24 -12.78
C VAL A 50 6.15 13.62 -11.34
N LEU A 51 6.12 12.63 -10.44
CA LEU A 51 6.05 12.93 -9.00
C LEU A 51 7.18 13.87 -8.59
N SER A 52 6.86 14.83 -7.74
CA SER A 52 7.84 15.74 -7.12
C SER A 52 8.84 14.96 -6.26
N ASN A 53 10.04 15.54 -6.06
CA ASN A 53 11.05 14.93 -5.19
C ASN A 53 10.51 14.64 -3.77
N THR A 54 9.66 15.52 -3.25
CA THR A 54 9.01 15.35 -1.94
C THR A 54 8.08 14.13 -1.93
N GLU A 55 7.25 13.96 -2.96
CA GLU A 55 6.38 12.79 -3.12
C GLU A 55 7.18 11.50 -3.26
N VAL A 56 8.27 11.52 -4.03
CA VAL A 56 9.16 10.37 -4.18
C VAL A 56 9.74 9.93 -2.84
N VAL A 57 10.25 10.88 -2.05
CA VAL A 57 10.82 10.59 -0.72
C VAL A 57 9.74 10.04 0.22
N ILE A 58 8.58 10.69 0.29
CA ILE A 58 7.47 10.26 1.16
C ILE A 58 6.98 8.87 0.78
N ASN A 59 6.74 8.61 -0.51
CA ASN A 59 6.28 7.29 -0.97
C ASN A 59 7.32 6.19 -0.73
N THR A 60 8.62 6.51 -0.85
CA THR A 60 9.70 5.58 -0.54
C THR A 60 9.71 5.20 0.94
N ILE A 61 9.57 6.20 1.84
CA ILE A 61 9.50 5.99 3.29
C ILE A 61 8.27 5.16 3.66
N ILE A 62 7.09 5.52 3.15
CA ILE A 62 5.86 4.78 3.40
C ILE A 62 6.00 3.32 2.96
N SER A 63 6.62 3.09 1.81
CA SER A 63 6.83 1.74 1.26
C SER A 63 7.78 0.90 2.10
N LEU A 64 8.89 1.49 2.55
CA LEU A 64 9.83 0.88 3.52
C LEU A 64 9.11 0.44 4.80
N ILE A 65 8.37 1.35 5.43
CA ILE A 65 7.70 1.06 6.70
C ILE A 65 6.56 0.04 6.48
N THR A 66 5.86 0.10 5.34
CA THR A 66 4.83 -0.90 4.97
C THR A 66 5.43 -2.30 4.91
N LEU A 67 6.60 -2.46 4.29
CA LEU A 67 7.27 -3.75 4.17
C LEU A 67 7.69 -4.30 5.55
N ILE A 68 8.23 -3.44 6.42
CA ILE A 68 8.56 -3.80 7.81
C ILE A 68 7.30 -4.24 8.57
N ALA A 69 6.20 -3.50 8.42
CA ALA A 69 4.94 -3.82 9.07
C ALA A 69 4.38 -5.18 8.60
N ILE A 70 4.43 -5.47 7.29
CA ILE A 70 3.99 -6.75 6.73
C ILE A 70 4.83 -7.92 7.26
N VAL A 71 6.17 -7.78 7.34
CA VAL A 71 7.04 -8.78 7.95
C VAL A 71 6.65 -9.03 9.41
N GLY A 72 6.36 -7.97 10.18
CA GLY A 72 5.89 -8.09 11.55
C GLY A 72 4.50 -8.73 11.67
N VAL A 73 3.60 -8.47 10.72
CA VAL A 73 2.28 -9.13 10.63
C VAL A 73 2.42 -10.64 10.40
N PHE A 74 3.35 -11.07 9.53
CA PHE A 74 3.64 -12.50 9.34
C PHE A 74 4.19 -13.18 10.60
N ARG A 75 4.85 -12.43 11.48
CA ARG A 75 5.31 -12.90 12.80
C ARG A 75 4.24 -12.79 13.89
N TRP A 76 3.01 -12.42 13.53
CA TRP A 76 1.86 -12.27 14.44
C TRP A 76 2.05 -11.25 15.57
N TYR A 77 2.92 -10.26 15.39
CA TYR A 77 3.07 -9.20 16.37
C TYR A 77 1.89 -8.22 16.28
N SER A 78 1.07 -8.15 17.34
CA SER A 78 -0.10 -7.27 17.40
C SER A 78 0.27 -5.80 17.15
N GLY A 79 1.41 -5.35 17.67
CA GLY A 79 1.97 -4.02 17.40
C GLY A 79 2.20 -3.75 15.91
N SER A 80 2.66 -4.75 15.16
CA SER A 80 2.88 -4.64 13.71
C SER A 80 1.56 -4.61 12.91
N ILE A 81 0.50 -5.27 13.40
CA ILE A 81 -0.84 -5.17 12.80
C ILE A 81 -1.39 -3.75 12.94
N TYR A 82 -1.25 -3.13 14.12
CA TYR A 82 -1.64 -1.73 14.32
C TYR A 82 -0.82 -0.78 13.44
N LEU A 83 0.50 -0.98 13.43
CA LEU A 83 1.42 -0.21 12.59
C LEU A 83 1.03 -0.29 11.11
N TYR A 84 0.68 -1.50 10.62
CA TYR A 84 0.22 -1.71 9.25
C TYR A 84 -1.04 -0.91 8.90
N VAL A 85 -2.02 -0.85 9.81
CA VAL A 85 -3.25 -0.04 9.62
C VAL A 85 -2.91 1.45 9.59
N ILE A 86 -2.09 1.93 10.53
CA ILE A 86 -1.69 3.33 10.61
C ILE A 86 -0.96 3.77 9.34
N ILE A 87 -0.02 2.96 8.84
CA ILE A 87 0.72 3.29 7.62
C ILE A 87 -0.20 3.30 6.40
N ASN A 88 -1.17 2.39 6.31
CA ASN A 88 -2.16 2.42 5.24
C ASN A 88 -3.05 3.67 5.30
N ALA A 89 -3.39 4.16 6.49
CA ALA A 89 -4.09 5.42 6.67
C ALA A 89 -3.25 6.61 6.21
N ILE A 90 -1.98 6.68 6.64
CA ILE A 90 -1.03 7.72 6.23
C ILE A 90 -0.81 7.69 4.70
N SER A 91 -0.63 6.51 4.11
CA SER A 91 -0.51 6.30 2.67
C SER A 91 -1.74 6.82 1.91
N SER A 92 -2.93 6.60 2.47
CA SER A 92 -4.18 7.05 1.85
C SER A 92 -4.33 8.57 1.94
N ILE A 93 -4.02 9.16 3.09
CA ILE A 93 -4.07 10.62 3.29
C ILE A 93 -3.06 11.33 2.38
N THR A 94 -1.82 10.84 2.34
CA THR A 94 -0.77 11.39 1.47
C THR A 94 -1.16 11.29 0.00
N GLY A 95 -1.69 10.14 -0.44
CA GLY A 95 -2.21 9.98 -1.79
C GLY A 95 -3.32 10.98 -2.16
N ILE A 96 -4.25 11.25 -1.24
CA ILE A 96 -5.31 12.24 -1.44
C ILE A 96 -4.74 13.66 -1.50
N MET A 97 -3.75 14.00 -0.66
CA MET A 97 -3.12 15.31 -0.65
C MET A 97 -2.41 15.63 -1.96
N PHE A 98 -1.74 14.64 -2.56
CA PHE A 98 -1.00 14.82 -3.81
C PHE A 98 -1.89 14.78 -5.04
N GLN A 99 -2.96 13.97 -5.03
CA GLN A 99 -3.88 13.84 -6.16
C GLN A 99 -5.35 13.82 -5.69
N PRO A 100 -5.92 14.99 -5.35
CA PRO A 100 -7.28 15.07 -4.87
C PRO A 100 -8.26 14.92 -6.04
N SER A 101 -8.67 13.69 -6.32
CA SER A 101 -9.79 13.41 -7.22
C SER A 101 -10.82 12.51 -6.54
N ALA A 102 -12.10 12.66 -6.91
CA ALA A 102 -13.17 11.88 -6.32
C ALA A 102 -12.96 10.36 -6.49
N SER A 103 -12.46 9.92 -7.64
CA SER A 103 -12.14 8.51 -7.91
C SER A 103 -10.99 8.01 -7.01
N ILE A 104 -9.96 8.82 -6.82
CA ILE A 104 -8.83 8.50 -5.94
C ILE A 104 -9.28 8.41 -4.47
N ILE A 105 -10.09 9.37 -4.01
CA ILE A 105 -10.63 9.39 -2.64
C ILE A 105 -11.47 8.12 -2.39
N VAL A 106 -12.37 7.76 -3.31
CA VAL A 106 -13.19 6.54 -3.18
C VAL A 106 -12.31 5.29 -3.15
N SER A 107 -11.30 5.21 -4.01
CA SER A 107 -10.34 4.09 -4.02
C SER A 107 -9.65 3.91 -2.66
N TYR A 108 -9.21 5.02 -2.05
CA TYR A 108 -8.58 4.99 -0.74
C TYR A 108 -9.53 4.61 0.40
N ILE A 109 -10.80 5.05 0.35
CA ILE A 109 -11.82 4.64 1.34
C ILE A 109 -12.04 3.12 1.27
N VAL A 110 -12.21 2.58 0.06
CA VAL A 110 -12.38 1.13 -0.15
C VAL A 110 -11.17 0.36 0.34
N LYS A 111 -9.95 0.82 0.00
CA LYS A 111 -8.69 0.25 0.50
C LYS A 111 -8.67 0.21 2.03
N MET A 112 -9.04 1.30 2.70
CA MET A 112 -9.05 1.38 4.16
C MET A 112 -10.05 0.43 4.81
N ILE A 113 -11.25 0.27 4.24
CA ILE A 113 -12.24 -0.70 4.72
C ILE A 113 -11.66 -2.12 4.67
N ILE A 114 -11.01 -2.48 3.56
CA ILE A 114 -10.38 -3.80 3.39
C ILE A 114 -9.25 -4.00 4.42
N VAL A 115 -8.36 -3.01 4.56
CA VAL A 115 -7.23 -3.08 5.50
C VAL A 115 -7.70 -3.25 6.94
N VAL A 116 -8.69 -2.47 7.38
CA VAL A 116 -9.25 -2.56 8.74
C VAL A 116 -9.92 -3.92 8.96
N THR A 117 -10.66 -4.42 7.97
CA THR A 117 -11.32 -5.73 8.05
C THR A 117 -10.29 -6.87 8.21
N ILE A 118 -9.21 -6.82 7.45
CA ILE A 118 -8.11 -7.80 7.54
C ILE A 118 -7.39 -7.69 8.88
N ALA A 119 -7.06 -6.48 9.32
CA ALA A 119 -6.39 -6.24 10.59
C ALA A 119 -7.22 -6.76 11.78
N LYS A 120 -8.54 -6.51 11.77
CA LYS A 120 -9.45 -7.06 12.77
C LYS A 120 -9.43 -8.59 12.76
N SER A 121 -9.52 -9.21 11.59
CA SER A 121 -9.46 -10.67 11.46
C SER A 121 -8.12 -11.26 11.92
N LEU A 122 -7.01 -10.53 11.78
CA LEU A 122 -5.70 -10.95 12.26
C LEU A 122 -5.59 -10.81 13.79
N LEU A 123 -6.06 -9.69 14.34
CA LEU A 123 -6.07 -9.45 15.80
C LEU A 123 -6.95 -10.46 16.54
N ASP A 124 -8.12 -10.81 15.98
CA ASP A 124 -9.00 -11.82 16.58
C ASP A 124 -8.29 -13.18 16.67
N LYS A 125 -7.42 -13.52 15.71
CA LYS A 125 -6.60 -14.75 15.77
C LYS A 125 -5.46 -14.68 16.77
N THR A 126 -4.84 -13.51 16.97
CA THR A 126 -3.76 -13.36 17.96
C THR A 126 -4.23 -13.51 19.41
N LYS A 127 -5.54 -13.33 19.67
CA LYS A 127 -6.14 -13.51 21.00
C LYS A 127 -6.48 -14.96 21.33
N THR A 128 -6.48 -15.84 20.32
CA THR A 128 -6.85 -17.26 20.46
C THR A 128 -5.63 -18.19 20.48
N GLN A 129 -4.42 -17.63 20.41
CA GLN A 129 -3.14 -18.34 20.52
C GLN A 129 -2.53 -18.07 21.89
#